data_AF-A0A1V1PRG7-F1
#
_entry.id   AF-A0A1V1PRG7-F1
#
_cell.length_a   1.000
_cell.length_b   1.000
_cell.length_c   1.000
_cell.angle_alpha   90.00
_cell.angle_beta   90.00
_cell.angle_gamma   90.00
#
_symmetry.space_group_name_H-M   'P 1'
#
loop_
_entity.id
_entity.type
_entity.pdbx_description
1 polymer ?
#
loop_
_entity_poly.entity_id
_entity_poly.type
_entity_poly.pdbx_seq_one_letter_code
_entity_poly.pdbx_strand_id
1 'polypeptide(L)' 'MPVLTPHFSLIDDEDREFELDELDALSFRRSGVLVHPKTGLLLDEPDKHIVPFFAVSDGFLKLRETA' A
#
# COMPACT_ATOMS: atom_id res chain seq x y z
N MET A 1 0.64 2.59 -23.99
CA MET A 1 1.74 2.26 -23.05
C MET A 1 1.13 1.95 -21.69
N PRO A 2 1.68 1.00 -20.93
CA PRO A 2 1.18 0.71 -19.58
C PRO A 2 1.34 1.96 -18.70
N VAL A 3 0.27 2.29 -17.98
CA VAL A 3 0.28 3.32 -16.93
C VAL A 3 0.51 2.61 -15.61
N LEU A 4 1.48 3.08 -14.83
CA LEU A 4 1.81 2.54 -13.52
C LEU A 4 1.21 3.44 -12.43
N THR A 5 0.58 2.81 -11.44
CA THR A 5 0.04 3.48 -10.25
C THR A 5 0.96 3.15 -9.06
N PRO A 6 1.27 4.11 -8.17
CA PRO A 6 2.01 3.85 -6.94
C PRO A 6 1.10 3.22 -5.88
N HIS A 7 1.63 2.25 -5.15
CA HIS A 7 0.97 1.55 -4.04
C HIS A 7 1.94 1.41 -2.86
N PHE A 8 1.41 1.05 -1.69
CA PHE A 8 2.19 0.80 -0.49
C PHE A 8 1.76 -0.52 0.13
N SER A 9 2.72 -1.34 0.54
CA SER A 9 2.49 -2.54 1.33
C SER A 9 3.06 -2.35 2.73
N LEU A 10 2.40 -2.92 3.73
CA LEU A 10 2.92 -3.15 5.06
C LEU A 10 3.40 -4.61 5.14
N ILE A 11 4.64 -4.81 5.59
CA ILE A 11 5.20 -6.11 5.97
C ILE A 11 5.21 -6.20 7.51
N ASP A 12 4.42 -7.09 8.10
CA ASP A 12 4.38 -7.28 9.55
C ASP A 12 5.59 -8.09 10.07
N ASP A 13 5.71 -8.21 11.40
CA ASP A 13 6.79 -8.97 12.06
C ASP A 13 6.75 -10.49 11.77
N GLU A 14 5.64 -10.99 11.23
CA GLU A 14 5.47 -12.38 10.81
C GLU A 14 5.70 -12.55 9.29
N ASP A 15 6.35 -11.56 8.64
CA ASP A 15 6.64 -11.48 7.21
C ASP A 15 5.38 -11.54 6.32
N ARG A 16 4.22 -11.09 6.84
CA ARG A 16 2.99 -11.02 6.05
C ARG A 16 2.83 -9.66 5.40
N GLU A 17 2.44 -9.71 4.13
CA GLU A 17 2.17 -8.53 3.33
C GLU A 17 0.69 -8.13 3.37
N PHE A 18 0.44 -6.85 3.62
CA PHE A 18 -0.86 -6.22 3.56
C PHE A 18 -0.77 -4.97 2.69
N GLU A 19 -1.56 -4.92 1.63
CA GLU A 19 -1.69 -3.68 0.86
C GLU A 19 -2.36 -2.60 1.73
N LEU A 20 -1.73 -1.43 1.79
CA LEU A 20 -2.27 -0.26 2.45
C LEU A 20 -3.14 0.51 1.46
N ASP A 21 -4.30 0.97 1.94
CA ASP A 21 -5.10 1.89 1.14
C ASP A 21 -4.41 3.27 1.02
N GLU A 22 -4.84 4.07 0.03
CA GLU A 22 -4.27 5.40 -0.17
C GLU A 22 -4.46 6.32 1.05
N LEU A 23 -5.55 6.15 1.80
CA LEU A 23 -5.89 7.00 2.93
C LEU A 23 -4.97 6.73 4.12
N ASP A 24 -4.65 5.47 4.38
CA ASP A 24 -3.72 4.99 5.40
C ASP A 24 -2.30 5.43 5.06
N ALA A 25 -1.87 5.24 3.80
CA ALA A 25 -0.55 5.68 3.36
C ALA A 25 -0.38 7.21 3.45
N LEU A 26 -1.41 7.98 3.09
CA LEU A 26 -1.41 9.44 3.22
C LEU A 26 -1.46 9.90 4.67
N SER A 27 -2.26 9.23 5.50
CA SER A 27 -2.37 9.53 6.92
C SER A 27 -1.03 9.29 7.60
N PHE A 28 -0.40 8.14 7.32
CA PHE A 28 0.94 7.82 7.78
C PHE A 28 1.96 8.87 7.38
N ARG A 29 2.02 9.28 6.09
CA ARG A 29 2.93 10.34 5.66
C ARG A 29 2.77 11.65 6.42
N ARG A 30 1.57 11.96 6.91
CA ARG A 30 1.28 13.23 7.59
C ARG A 30 1.53 13.16 9.09
N SER A 31 1.22 12.02 9.72
CA SER A 31 1.26 11.85 11.18
C SER A 31 2.48 11.09 11.68
N GLY A 32 3.14 10.30 10.83
CA GLY A 32 4.13 9.30 11.23
C GLY A 32 3.52 8.09 11.95
N VAL A 33 2.19 7.97 11.94
CA VAL A 33 1.44 6.92 12.67
C VAL A 33 0.73 6.02 11.68
N LEU A 34 0.89 4.72 11.86
CA LEU A 34 0.18 3.70 11.07
C LEU A 34 -0.49 2.69 12.00
N VAL A 35 -1.71 2.30 11.66
CA VAL A 35 -2.46 1.24 12.33
C VAL A 35 -2.34 -0.02 11.49
N HIS A 36 -1.98 -1.14 12.11
CA HIS A 36 -1.90 -2.42 11.44
C HIS A 36 -3.29 -2.83 10.90
N PRO A 37 -3.46 -3.10 9.57
CA PRO A 37 -4.76 -3.37 8.96
C PRO A 37 -5.53 -4.56 9.55
N LYS A 38 -4.81 -5.64 9.88
CA LYS A 38 -5.38 -6.86 10.46
C LYS A 38 -5.66 -6.78 11.97
N THR A 39 -4.74 -6.21 12.77
CA THR A 39 -4.83 -6.26 14.25
C THR A 39 -5.47 -5.02 14.84
N GLY A 40 -5.51 -3.90 14.10
CA GLY A 40 -6.00 -2.61 14.60
C GLY A 40 -5.09 -1.93 15.62
N LEU A 41 -3.88 -2.47 15.83
CA LEU A 41 -2.90 -1.92 16.77
C LEU A 41 -2.02 -0.87 16.09
N LEU A 42 -1.55 0.10 16.87
CA LEU A 42 -0.52 1.03 16.42
C LEU A 42 0.78 0.28 16.17
N LEU A 43 1.44 0.59 15.07
CA LEU A 43 2.76 0.06 14.75
C LEU A 43 3.85 0.93 15.37
N ASP A 44 4.84 0.26 15.95
CA ASP A 44 6.10 0.87 16.31
C ASP A 44 7.00 0.96 15.06
N GLU A 45 7.69 2.08 14.89
CA GLU A 45 8.63 2.30 13.77
C GLU A 45 8.08 1.93 12.38
N PRO A 46 6.87 2.39 12.00
CA PRO A 46 6.18 1.99 10.76
C PRO A 46 6.99 2.19 9.47
N ASP A 47 7.93 3.14 9.42
CA ASP A 47 8.85 3.34 8.29
C ASP A 47 9.64 2.08 7.91
N LYS A 48 9.91 1.18 8.87
CA LYS A 48 10.63 -0.07 8.64
C LYS A 48 9.78 -1.14 7.97
N HIS A 49 8.45 -1.00 8.06
CA HIS A 49 7.50 -2.00 7.62
C HIS A 49 6.84 -1.64 6.28
N ILE A 50 6.99 -0.40 5.81
CA ILE A 50 6.31 0.08 4.60
C ILE A 50 7.21 -0.09 3.37
N VAL A 51 6.67 -0.76 2.35
CA VAL A 51 7.33 -0.98 1.06
C VAL A 51 6.51 -0.32 -0.06
N PRO A 52 7.05 0.72 -0.72
CA PRO A 52 6.40 1.28 -1.90
C PRO A 52 6.63 0.39 -3.13
N PHE A 53 5.60 0.22 -3.95
CA PHE A 53 5.69 -0.52 -5.22
C PHE A 53 4.83 0.13 -6.31
N PHE A 54 5.01 -0.30 -7.55
CA PHE A 54 4.21 0.15 -8.68
C PHE A 54 3.46 -1.02 -9.28
N ALA A 55 2.15 -0.84 -9.49
CA ALA A 55 1.31 -1.80 -10.19
C ALA A 55 0.79 -1.21 -11.50
N VAL A 56 0.45 -2.08 -12.46
CA VAL A 56 -0.23 -1.62 -13.68
C VAL A 56 -1.61 -1.10 -13.31
N SER A 57 -1.95 0.10 -13.74
CA SER A 57 -3.22 0.73 -13.40
C SER A 57 -4.42 -0.10 -13.89
N ASP A 58 -5.46 -0.18 -13.07
CA ASP A 58 -6.74 -0.83 -13.43
C ASP A 58 -7.35 -0.27 -14.71
N GLY A 59 -7.22 1.04 -14.93
CA GLY A 59 -7.71 1.69 -16.16
C GLY A 59 -7.03 1.12 -17.41
N PHE A 60 -5.72 0.87 -17.34
CA PHE A 60 -4.99 0.23 -18.44
C PHE A 60 -5.40 -1.23 -18.63
N LEU A 61 -5.61 -1.98 -17.55
CA LEU A 61 -6.04 -3.38 -17.62
C LEU A 61 -7.43 -3.52 -18.26
N LYS A 62 -8.40 -2.71 -17.83
CA LYS A 62 -9.76 -2.69 -18.39
C LYS A 62 -9.80 -2.37 -19.89
N LEU A 63 -8.95 -1.46 -20.34
CA LEU A 63 -8.81 -1.13 -21.76
C LEU A 63 -8.27 -2.30 -22.60
N ARG A 64 -7.47 -3.20 -22.00
CA ARG A 64 -6.96 -4.40 -22.68
C ARG A 64 -7.95 -5.55 -22.72
N GLU A 65 -8.83 -5.67 -21.74
CA GLU A 65 -9.88 -6.72 -21.72
C GLU A 65 -11.01 -6.44 -22.71
N THR A 66 -11.17 -5.19 -23.14
CA THR A 66 -12.22 -4.74 -24.06
C THR A 66 -11.75 -4.55 -25.51
N ALA A 67 -10.48 -4.84 -25.79
CA ALA A 67 -9.84 -4.69 -27.10
C ALA A 67 -9.55 -6.06 -27.75
#